data_AF-A0AAU7YUF3-F1
#
_entry.id   AF-A0AAU7YUF3-F1
#
_cell.length_a   1.000
_cell.length_b   1.000
_cell.length_c   1.000
_cell.angle_alpha   90.00
_cell.angle_beta   90.00
_cell.angle_gamma   90.00
#
_symmetry.space_group_name_H-M   'P 1'
#
loop_
_entity.id
_entity.type
_entity.pdbx_description
1 polymer ?
#
loop_
_entity_poly.entity_id
_entity_poly.type
_entity_poly.pdbx_seq_one_letter_code
_entity_poly.pdbx_strand_id
1 'polypeptide(L)'
;MNKYIWRTSLVWIIVLAAIAGIWAYRTHAIKLPTATKTPMSGEMQPVASGPPAGANEPKPSMPDTKMDAQLVPIQLTPERMQSIGVQTGTVEYKQLSDDIRATGTVDINERLLSYVQVRFAGYIRKVFANATYQYVRKGEPLFTIYSPDLVATQQEYLLARQNQKTMSGSTIDGVADGAATLSTAAEQRLKQWDIPDSEIAKLKETGKPVTDLTINSPVEGYITERSALPNMYAEPSTKLYTVADLSRVWVYAQVFQDDVGRIKPGDTAQITVDSYPGRTFSGQIEDILPQVDMATRTVRVRLVMANPGLKLKPGMFVNVDLKTSLGRQLVVPASAVFQSGTRQLVFLDHGNGSLEPKEITVGPRVGDDFVVLKGLKAHESIVTSASFLIDSESQLQAAAGSFVPPPPGAGGNAPSANAPSAAQANLDFTTDPNPPQKGSNVFRVKLTSADGTPTTAADVTVTFYMAGMPAMGMAAMTTKTKLNDKGNGMYEGSGSLGSGGTYQVTISAQKNGQVIATKQLRVNATGGM
;
A
#
# COMPACT_ATOMS: atom_id res chain seq x y z
N MET A 1 -62.25 -39.17 5.17
CA MET A 1 -61.54 -38.04 4.52
C MET A 1 -60.11 -38.47 4.24
N ASN A 2 -59.69 -38.52 2.98
CA ASN A 2 -58.60 -39.41 2.52
C ASN A 2 -57.20 -38.78 2.68
N LYS A 3 -56.31 -39.39 3.49
CA LYS A 3 -54.93 -38.90 3.76
C LYS A 3 -54.05 -38.78 2.50
N TYR A 4 -54.43 -39.45 1.42
CA TYR A 4 -53.74 -39.35 0.12
C TYR A 4 -53.92 -37.97 -0.55
N ILE A 5 -55.08 -37.34 -0.37
CA ILE A 5 -55.40 -36.04 -1.00
C ILE A 5 -54.54 -34.91 -0.38
N TRP A 6 -54.25 -35.00 0.92
CA TRP A 6 -53.42 -34.00 1.61
C TRP A 6 -51.95 -34.08 1.21
N ARG A 7 -51.42 -35.29 0.99
CA ARG A 7 -50.04 -35.48 0.56
C ARG A 7 -49.82 -35.05 -0.90
N THR A 8 -50.80 -35.29 -1.78
CA THR A 8 -50.71 -34.82 -3.18
C THR A 8 -50.85 -33.30 -3.27
N SER A 9 -51.71 -32.66 -2.47
CA SER A 9 -51.87 -31.21 -2.49
C SER A 9 -50.62 -30.47 -1.99
N LEU A 10 -49.91 -31.00 -0.99
CA LEU A 10 -48.69 -30.37 -0.49
C LEU A 10 -47.55 -30.38 -1.54
N VAL A 11 -47.44 -31.46 -2.31
CA VAL A 11 -46.46 -31.59 -3.40
C VAL A 11 -46.77 -30.59 -4.52
N TRP A 12 -48.05 -30.45 -4.89
CA TRP A 12 -48.46 -29.48 -5.92
C TRP A 12 -48.23 -28.02 -5.50
N ILE A 13 -48.37 -27.69 -4.21
CA ILE A 13 -48.07 -26.34 -3.69
C ILE A 13 -46.57 -26.04 -3.79
N ILE A 14 -45.70 -27.01 -3.48
CA ILE A 14 -44.24 -26.85 -3.60
C ILE A 14 -43.83 -26.70 -5.07
N VAL A 15 -44.43 -27.49 -5.97
CA VAL A 15 -44.19 -27.39 -7.41
C VAL A 15 -44.63 -26.03 -7.96
N LEU A 16 -45.81 -25.53 -7.56
CA LEU A 16 -46.28 -24.20 -7.97
C LEU A 16 -45.41 -23.07 -7.42
N ALA A 17 -44.91 -23.19 -6.18
CA ALA A 17 -43.98 -22.23 -5.60
C ALA A 17 -42.62 -22.22 -6.34
N ALA A 18 -42.12 -23.39 -6.74
CA ALA A 18 -40.90 -23.50 -7.55
C ALA A 18 -41.08 -22.89 -8.96
N ILE A 19 -42.23 -23.13 -9.60
CA ILE A 19 -42.55 -22.54 -10.91
C ILE A 19 -42.69 -21.02 -10.81
N ALA A 20 -43.34 -20.50 -9.76
CA ALA A 20 -43.44 -19.07 -9.51
C ALA A 20 -42.07 -18.43 -9.24
N GLY A 21 -41.19 -19.11 -8.49
CA GLY A 21 -39.81 -18.66 -8.26
C GLY A 21 -38.97 -18.62 -9.54
N ILE A 22 -39.10 -19.63 -10.42
CA ILE A 22 -38.43 -19.65 -11.73
C ILE A 22 -38.98 -18.56 -12.65
N TRP A 23 -40.29 -18.28 -12.59
CA TRP A 23 -40.92 -17.22 -13.37
C TRP A 23 -40.47 -15.83 -12.90
N ALA A 24 -40.43 -15.59 -11.58
CA ALA A 24 -39.91 -14.35 -10.99
C ALA A 24 -38.42 -14.13 -11.26
N TYR A 25 -37.62 -15.21 -11.26
CA TYR A 25 -36.21 -15.16 -11.64
C TYR A 25 -36.03 -14.85 -13.14
N ARG A 26 -36.91 -15.39 -14.00
CA ARG A 26 -36.93 -15.07 -15.44
C ARG A 26 -37.39 -13.64 -15.73
N THR A 27 -38.31 -13.07 -14.96
CA THR A 27 -38.80 -11.71 -15.20
C THR A 27 -37.90 -10.62 -14.61
N HIS A 28 -37.04 -10.95 -13.64
CA HIS A 28 -36.07 -10.01 -13.04
C HIS A 28 -34.61 -10.21 -13.46
N ALA A 29 -34.34 -10.92 -14.56
CA ALA A 29 -33.03 -10.88 -15.19
C ALA A 29 -32.75 -9.49 -15.80
N ILE A 30 -32.01 -8.69 -15.03
CA ILE A 30 -31.49 -7.38 -15.41
C ILE A 30 -30.67 -7.52 -16.70
N LYS A 31 -31.03 -6.71 -17.71
CA LYS A 31 -30.31 -6.58 -18.97
C LYS A 31 -28.89 -6.04 -18.72
N LEU A 32 -27.87 -6.86 -18.91
CA LEU A 32 -26.53 -6.40 -19.28
C LEU A 32 -26.46 -6.26 -20.81
N PRO A 33 -25.98 -5.15 -21.37
CA PRO A 33 -25.83 -5.01 -22.81
C PRO A 33 -24.61 -5.83 -23.27
N THR A 34 -24.87 -6.86 -24.07
CA THR A 34 -23.80 -7.52 -24.85
C THR A 34 -23.92 -7.07 -26.30
N ALA A 35 -22.82 -6.53 -26.81
CA ALA A 35 -22.66 -6.16 -28.20
C ALA A 35 -22.78 -7.38 -29.13
N THR A 36 -23.60 -7.26 -30.18
CA THR A 36 -23.45 -8.10 -31.38
C THR A 36 -23.82 -7.29 -32.63
N LYS A 37 -22.93 -7.35 -33.63
CA LYS A 37 -23.10 -6.90 -35.03
C LYS A 37 -24.28 -7.67 -35.67
N THR A 38 -25.09 -7.16 -36.60
CA THR A 38 -24.91 -6.94 -38.08
C THR A 38 -26.34 -6.72 -38.69
N PRO A 39 -26.63 -6.58 -40.01
CA PRO A 39 -26.31 -5.60 -41.08
C PRO A 39 -27.55 -4.90 -41.75
N MET A 40 -27.28 -4.11 -42.81
CA MET A 40 -28.16 -3.63 -43.93
C MET A 40 -28.96 -2.34 -43.69
N SER A 41 -29.04 -1.35 -44.59
CA SER A 41 -28.62 -1.19 -45.99
C SER A 41 -28.89 0.28 -46.40
N GLY A 42 -28.08 0.88 -47.28
CA GLY A 42 -28.41 2.17 -47.90
C GLY A 42 -27.22 2.98 -48.42
N GLU A 43 -26.78 2.60 -49.63
CA GLU A 43 -26.12 3.39 -50.69
C GLU A 43 -24.99 4.41 -50.43
N MET A 44 -24.11 4.40 -51.42
CA MET A 44 -22.75 4.93 -51.48
C MET A 44 -22.73 6.13 -52.42
N GLN A 45 -22.12 7.25 -52.02
CA GLN A 45 -21.38 8.13 -52.93
C GLN A 45 -20.33 8.95 -52.17
N PRO A 46 -19.15 9.21 -52.79
CA PRO A 46 -17.94 9.63 -52.08
C PRO A 46 -17.77 11.15 -52.10
N VAL A 47 -17.27 11.73 -51.01
CA VAL A 47 -16.85 13.14 -50.98
C VAL A 47 -15.37 13.25 -50.60
N ALA A 48 -14.61 13.65 -51.63
CA ALA A 48 -13.51 14.60 -51.65
C ALA A 48 -12.39 14.51 -50.58
N SER A 49 -11.25 14.09 -51.10
CA SER A 49 -9.87 14.27 -50.67
C SER A 49 -9.54 15.73 -50.29
N GLY A 50 -8.91 15.91 -49.12
CA GLY A 50 -8.14 17.11 -48.79
C GLY A 50 -6.76 17.12 -49.48
N PRO A 51 -6.10 18.29 -49.63
CA PRO A 51 -5.00 18.45 -50.59
C PRO A 51 -3.70 17.77 -50.18
N PRO A 52 -2.82 17.46 -51.15
CA PRO A 52 -1.62 16.66 -50.93
C PRO A 52 -0.48 17.44 -50.29
N ALA A 53 0.38 16.67 -49.60
CA ALA A 53 1.68 17.10 -49.12
C ALA A 53 2.51 17.72 -50.27
N GLY A 54 2.86 18.99 -50.09
CA GLY A 54 3.81 19.72 -50.93
C GLY A 54 5.08 20.02 -50.15
N ALA A 55 6.19 19.49 -50.69
CA ALA A 55 7.56 20.00 -50.67
C ALA A 55 8.26 20.35 -49.34
N ASN A 56 9.45 19.76 -49.20
CA ASN A 56 10.54 20.14 -48.30
C ASN A 56 10.75 21.66 -48.21
N GLU A 57 10.58 22.22 -47.02
CA GLU A 57 11.40 23.31 -46.50
C GLU A 57 11.70 23.01 -45.02
N PRO A 58 12.98 23.02 -44.59
CA PRO A 58 13.34 22.75 -43.21
C PRO A 58 12.92 23.93 -42.34
N LYS A 59 11.83 23.77 -41.57
CA LYS A 59 11.62 24.63 -40.39
C LYS A 59 12.74 24.32 -39.39
N PRO A 60 13.49 25.33 -38.89
CA PRO A 60 14.49 25.06 -37.87
C PRO A 60 13.75 24.59 -36.62
N SER A 61 13.83 23.30 -36.34
CA SER A 61 13.60 22.78 -35.00
C SER A 61 14.68 23.38 -34.13
N MET A 62 14.33 24.45 -33.38
CA MET A 62 15.12 24.76 -32.20
C MET A 62 15.07 23.51 -31.33
N PRO A 63 16.21 22.91 -30.98
CA PRO A 63 16.20 21.92 -29.92
C PRO A 63 15.62 22.62 -28.69
N ASP A 64 14.64 22.00 -28.04
CA ASP A 64 14.28 22.30 -26.65
C ASP A 64 15.49 21.95 -25.78
N THR A 65 16.53 22.77 -25.89
CA THR A 65 17.61 22.83 -24.94
C THR A 65 17.00 23.59 -23.78
N LYS A 66 16.48 22.85 -22.79
CA LYS A 66 16.51 23.37 -21.43
C LYS A 66 17.98 23.70 -21.19
N MET A 67 18.36 24.98 -21.36
CA MET A 67 19.59 25.51 -20.79
C MET A 67 19.36 25.52 -19.29
N ASP A 68 19.43 24.34 -18.69
CA ASP A 68 19.75 24.28 -17.29
C ASP A 68 21.11 24.97 -17.17
N ALA A 69 21.17 26.06 -16.39
CA ALA A 69 22.39 26.83 -16.20
C ALA A 69 23.55 25.87 -15.87
N GLN A 70 24.66 25.97 -16.61
CA GLN A 70 25.88 25.26 -16.25
C GLN A 70 26.34 25.81 -14.91
N LEU A 71 26.35 24.95 -13.89
CA LEU A 71 26.88 25.29 -12.58
C LEU A 71 28.41 25.32 -12.70
N VAL A 72 29.03 26.43 -12.31
CA VAL A 72 30.47 26.66 -12.43
C VAL A 72 31.10 26.53 -11.04
N PRO A 73 32.33 25.96 -10.92
CA PRO A 73 33.08 26.01 -9.68
C PRO A 73 33.21 27.44 -9.16
N ILE A 74 33.04 27.62 -7.86
CA ILE A 74 33.01 28.94 -7.21
C ILE A 74 34.27 29.07 -6.36
N GLN A 75 34.88 30.25 -6.39
CA GLN A 75 35.93 30.61 -5.45
C GLN A 75 35.37 31.59 -4.41
N LEU A 76 35.38 31.21 -3.13
CA LEU A 76 35.00 32.04 -2.00
C LEU A 76 36.23 32.36 -1.15
N THR A 77 36.28 33.58 -0.58
CA THR A 77 37.31 33.92 0.40
C THR A 77 37.01 33.24 1.75
N PRO A 78 38.03 32.88 2.56
CA PRO A 78 37.83 32.27 3.87
C PRO A 78 36.93 33.08 4.81
N GLU A 79 37.07 34.41 4.81
CA GLU A 79 36.23 35.33 5.59
C GLU A 79 34.74 35.25 5.18
N ARG A 80 34.48 35.08 3.88
CA ARG A 80 33.12 34.96 3.35
C ARG A 80 32.52 33.60 3.72
N MET A 81 33.28 32.51 3.58
CA MET A 81 32.84 31.18 4.02
C MET A 81 32.48 31.16 5.51
N GLN A 82 33.27 31.83 6.35
CA GLN A 82 33.00 31.92 7.78
C GLN A 82 31.77 32.78 8.09
N SER A 83 31.54 33.88 7.35
CA SER A 83 30.37 34.75 7.57
C SER A 83 29.04 34.13 7.13
N ILE A 84 29.05 33.24 6.13
CA ILE A 84 27.86 32.45 5.75
C ILE A 84 27.74 31.12 6.52
N GLY A 85 28.67 30.83 7.44
CA GLY A 85 28.59 29.67 8.34
C GLY A 85 28.71 28.33 7.61
N VAL A 86 29.57 28.24 6.60
CA VAL A 86 29.83 26.99 5.86
C VAL A 86 30.47 25.97 6.79
N GLN A 87 29.83 24.83 6.91
CA GLN A 87 30.33 23.62 7.55
C GLN A 87 30.62 22.60 6.47
N THR A 88 31.66 21.82 6.70
CA THR A 88 32.06 20.73 5.82
C THR A 88 31.85 19.39 6.53
N GLY A 89 31.49 18.39 5.74
CA GLY A 89 31.44 17.00 6.12
C GLY A 89 32.34 16.19 5.20
N THR A 90 32.51 14.92 5.53
CA THR A 90 33.27 13.98 4.69
C THR A 90 32.33 12.88 4.24
N VAL A 91 32.41 12.49 2.97
CA VAL A 91 31.69 11.32 2.45
C VAL A 91 32.34 10.06 3.03
N GLU A 92 31.58 9.25 3.75
CA GLU A 92 32.11 8.05 4.40
C GLU A 92 31.23 6.82 4.19
N TYR A 93 31.82 5.65 4.40
CA TYR A 93 31.05 4.42 4.43
C TYR A 93 30.51 4.18 5.82
N LYS A 94 29.18 4.16 5.97
CA LYS A 94 28.51 3.76 7.21
C LYS A 94 27.82 2.41 7.05
N GLN A 95 27.79 1.65 8.14
CA GLN A 95 26.89 0.51 8.25
C GLN A 95 25.51 1.07 8.57
N LEU A 96 24.57 0.88 7.64
CA LEU A 96 23.21 1.40 7.79
C LEU A 96 22.25 0.29 8.18
N SER A 97 21.39 0.62 9.14
CA SER A 97 20.17 -0.10 9.42
C SER A 97 19.00 0.83 9.18
N ASP A 98 17.94 0.26 8.65
CA ASP A 98 16.74 0.99 8.28
C ASP A 98 15.55 0.41 9.05
N ASP A 99 14.70 1.30 9.53
CA ASP A 99 13.60 0.99 10.43
C ASP A 99 12.28 1.25 9.71
N ILE A 100 11.59 0.17 9.35
CA ILE A 100 10.27 0.22 8.72
C ILE A 100 9.22 -0.04 9.80
N ARG A 101 8.33 0.93 10.00
CA ARG A 101 7.22 0.80 10.95
C ARG A 101 5.97 0.33 10.25
N ALA A 102 5.38 -0.73 10.79
CA ALA A 102 4.15 -1.31 10.31
C ALA A 102 3.21 -1.61 11.47
N THR A 103 1.91 -1.68 11.18
CA THR A 103 0.95 -2.28 12.09
C THR A 103 0.80 -3.76 11.76
N GLY A 104 0.38 -4.56 12.73
CA GLY A 104 0.15 -5.98 12.49
C GLY A 104 -0.89 -6.57 13.40
N THR A 105 -1.24 -7.82 13.13
CA THR A 105 -2.17 -8.61 13.93
C THR A 105 -1.52 -9.92 14.35
N VAL A 106 -1.70 -10.29 15.62
CA VAL A 106 -1.32 -11.61 16.12
C VAL A 106 -2.33 -12.63 15.62
N ASP A 107 -1.83 -13.76 15.12
CA ASP A 107 -2.64 -14.87 14.63
C ASP A 107 -2.10 -16.20 15.16
N ILE A 108 -2.93 -17.24 15.07
CA ILE A 108 -2.55 -18.59 15.43
C ILE A 108 -1.52 -19.08 14.40
N ASN A 109 -0.47 -19.76 14.89
CA ASN A 109 0.42 -20.48 14.00
C ASN A 109 -0.30 -21.71 13.44
N GLU A 110 -0.69 -21.67 12.17
CA GLU A 110 -1.47 -22.74 11.54
C GLU A 110 -0.71 -24.08 11.49
N ARG A 111 0.62 -24.05 11.57
CA ARG A 111 1.46 -25.28 11.64
C ARG A 111 1.33 -26.00 12.99
N LEU A 112 0.80 -25.30 13.99
CA LEU A 112 0.59 -25.80 15.35
C LEU A 112 -0.91 -25.99 15.65
N LEU A 113 -1.74 -26.03 14.60
CA LEU A 113 -3.14 -26.45 14.69
C LEU A 113 -3.26 -27.96 14.54
N SER A 114 -4.07 -28.57 15.40
CA SER A 114 -4.46 -29.96 15.30
C SER A 114 -5.98 -30.06 15.32
N TYR A 115 -6.52 -30.85 14.39
CA TYR A 115 -7.93 -31.19 14.34
C TYR A 115 -8.17 -32.54 14.99
N VAL A 116 -9.23 -32.63 15.79
CA VAL A 116 -9.67 -33.89 16.39
C VAL A 116 -10.91 -34.37 15.65
N GLN A 117 -10.79 -35.54 15.04
CA GLN A 117 -11.83 -36.23 14.29
C GLN A 117 -11.80 -37.71 14.69
N VAL A 118 -12.90 -38.41 14.44
CA VAL A 118 -13.00 -39.87 14.62
C VAL A 118 -12.84 -40.57 13.27
N ARG A 119 -12.43 -41.85 13.23
CA ARG A 119 -12.33 -42.63 11.98
C ARG A 119 -13.54 -43.51 11.70
N PHE A 120 -14.49 -43.53 12.63
CA PHE A 120 -15.71 -44.30 12.58
C PHE A 120 -16.89 -43.44 13.04
N ALA A 121 -18.11 -43.80 12.64
CA ALA A 121 -19.29 -43.08 13.06
C ALA A 121 -19.78 -43.52 14.44
N GLY A 122 -20.35 -42.61 15.22
CA GLY A 122 -20.86 -42.93 16.56
C GLY A 122 -21.52 -41.76 17.27
N TYR A 123 -22.06 -42.02 18.45
CA TYR A 123 -22.70 -41.04 19.33
C TYR A 123 -21.76 -40.63 20.45
N ILE A 124 -21.52 -39.33 20.58
CA ILE A 124 -20.78 -38.76 21.70
C ILE A 124 -21.60 -38.97 22.97
N ARG A 125 -20.99 -39.52 24.01
CA ARG A 125 -21.64 -39.82 25.29
C ARG A 125 -21.32 -38.75 26.33
N LYS A 126 -20.05 -38.64 26.71
CA LYS A 126 -19.56 -37.68 27.70
C LYS A 126 -18.58 -36.73 27.04
N VAL A 127 -18.63 -35.46 27.44
CA VAL A 127 -17.68 -34.43 27.00
C VAL A 127 -16.94 -33.92 28.23
N PHE A 128 -15.63 -34.11 28.28
CA PHE A 128 -14.78 -33.67 29.38
C PHE A 128 -14.27 -32.24 29.15
N ALA A 129 -13.78 -31.96 27.94
CA ALA A 129 -13.32 -30.64 27.54
C ALA A 129 -14.48 -29.82 26.95
N ASN A 130 -15.16 -29.06 27.79
CA ASN A 130 -16.48 -28.48 27.51
C ASN A 130 -16.47 -26.97 27.21
N ALA A 131 -15.31 -26.31 27.23
CA ALA A 131 -15.19 -24.88 26.98
C ALA A 131 -14.18 -24.55 25.86
N THR A 132 -14.52 -23.57 25.02
CA THR A 132 -13.55 -22.93 24.13
C THR A 132 -12.55 -22.14 24.96
N TYR A 133 -11.29 -22.12 24.52
CA TYR A 133 -10.11 -21.61 25.21
C TYR A 133 -9.76 -22.33 26.52
N GLN A 134 -10.28 -23.53 26.73
CA GLN A 134 -9.76 -24.45 27.74
C GLN A 134 -8.41 -25.01 27.26
N TYR A 135 -7.42 -25.02 28.16
CA TYR A 135 -6.14 -25.69 27.92
C TYR A 135 -6.30 -27.20 28.12
N VAL A 136 -5.72 -27.98 27.22
CA VAL A 136 -5.67 -29.45 27.29
C VAL A 136 -4.24 -29.93 27.09
N ARG A 137 -3.86 -30.98 27.80
CA ARG A 137 -2.57 -31.66 27.62
C ARG A 137 -2.67 -32.78 26.60
N LYS A 138 -1.55 -33.14 26.00
CA LYS A 138 -1.46 -34.34 25.16
C LYS A 138 -1.85 -35.57 25.99
N GLY A 139 -2.77 -36.37 25.46
CA GLY A 139 -3.31 -37.55 26.13
C GLY A 139 -4.48 -37.27 27.09
N GLU A 140 -4.86 -36.01 27.32
CA GLU A 140 -6.00 -35.66 28.16
C GLU A 140 -7.32 -36.08 27.50
N PRO A 141 -8.28 -36.69 28.24
CA PRO A 141 -9.58 -37.07 27.71
C PRO A 141 -10.38 -35.86 27.21
N LEU A 142 -10.85 -35.91 25.96
CA LEU A 142 -11.70 -34.87 25.38
C LEU A 142 -13.18 -35.24 25.49
N PHE A 143 -13.53 -36.44 25.02
CA PHE A 143 -14.89 -36.96 25.05
C PHE A 143 -14.89 -38.50 24.97
N THR A 144 -16.03 -39.13 25.26
CA THR A 144 -16.27 -40.54 24.97
C THR A 144 -17.25 -40.70 23.82
N ILE A 145 -17.06 -41.73 23.00
CA ILE A 145 -17.91 -42.06 21.85
C ILE A 145 -18.35 -43.52 21.90
N TYR A 146 -19.63 -43.74 21.61
CA TYR A 146 -20.22 -45.06 21.40
C TYR A 146 -20.46 -45.29 19.92
N SER A 147 -19.94 -46.39 19.37
CA SER A 147 -20.15 -46.77 17.98
C SER A 147 -20.63 -48.22 17.90
N PRO A 148 -21.83 -48.48 17.34
CA PRO A 148 -22.31 -49.84 17.10
C PRO A 148 -21.35 -50.66 16.23
N ASP A 149 -20.79 -50.04 15.19
CA ASP A 149 -19.87 -50.71 14.26
C ASP A 149 -18.55 -51.07 14.94
N LEU A 150 -18.09 -50.23 15.87
CA LEU A 150 -16.92 -50.53 16.71
C LEU A 150 -17.18 -51.70 17.63
N VAL A 151 -18.33 -51.74 18.30
CA VAL A 151 -18.69 -52.88 19.15
C VAL A 151 -18.78 -54.17 18.33
N ALA A 152 -19.40 -54.13 17.15
CA ALA A 152 -19.49 -55.29 16.26
C ALA A 152 -18.10 -55.78 15.80
N THR A 153 -17.22 -54.86 15.39
CA THR A 153 -15.85 -55.19 14.95
C THR A 153 -15.03 -55.77 16.10
N GLN A 154 -15.19 -55.28 17.32
CA GLN A 154 -14.52 -55.84 18.50
C GLN A 154 -15.03 -57.25 18.83
N GLN A 155 -16.33 -57.52 18.69
CA GLN A 155 -16.89 -58.86 18.85
C GLN A 155 -16.36 -59.83 17.79
N GLU A 156 -16.28 -59.38 16.53
CA GLU A 156 -15.70 -60.15 15.43
C GLU A 156 -14.22 -60.50 15.71
N TYR A 157 -13.43 -59.53 16.18
CA TYR A 157 -12.04 -59.77 16.59
C TYR A 157 -11.93 -60.81 17.71
N LEU A 158 -12.77 -60.71 18.74
CA LEU A 158 -12.76 -61.66 19.86
C LEU A 158 -13.14 -63.08 19.42
N LEU A 159 -14.15 -63.21 18.55
CA LEU A 159 -14.57 -64.47 17.98
C LEU A 159 -13.48 -65.08 17.09
N ALA A 160 -12.86 -64.27 16.21
CA ALA A 160 -11.77 -64.70 15.35
C ALA A 160 -10.57 -65.19 16.18
N ARG A 161 -10.24 -64.50 17.28
CA ARG A 161 -9.17 -64.90 18.18
C ARG A 161 -9.50 -66.19 18.95
N GLN A 162 -10.75 -66.37 19.36
CA GLN A 162 -11.19 -67.62 19.97
C GLN A 162 -11.09 -68.78 18.97
N ASN A 163 -11.51 -68.56 17.72
CA ASN A 163 -11.38 -69.56 16.65
C ASN A 163 -9.91 -69.90 16.39
N GLN A 164 -9.02 -68.91 16.31
CA GLN A 164 -7.58 -69.13 16.18
C GLN A 164 -7.02 -70.01 17.29
N LYS A 165 -7.41 -69.78 18.55
CA LYS A 165 -6.97 -70.62 19.69
C LYS A 165 -7.50 -72.05 19.61
N THR A 166 -8.73 -72.24 19.15
CA THR A 166 -9.32 -73.58 19.00
C THR A 166 -8.69 -74.34 17.83
N MET A 167 -8.39 -73.64 16.74
CA MET A 167 -7.88 -74.24 15.49
C MET A 167 -6.35 -74.34 15.43
N SER A 168 -5.61 -73.76 16.38
CA SER A 168 -4.14 -73.79 16.39
C SER A 168 -3.55 -75.20 16.49
N GLY A 169 -4.32 -76.17 16.96
CA GLY A 169 -3.94 -77.58 17.01
C GLY A 169 -4.44 -78.43 15.84
N SER A 170 -5.07 -77.83 14.82
CA SER A 170 -5.62 -78.57 13.67
C SER A 170 -4.50 -79.18 12.83
N THR A 171 -4.66 -80.45 12.44
CA THR A 171 -3.74 -81.16 11.53
C THR A 171 -4.13 -81.01 10.06
N ILE A 172 -5.23 -80.31 9.77
CA ILE A 172 -5.70 -80.05 8.40
C ILE A 172 -4.94 -78.84 7.86
N ASP A 173 -4.29 -79.04 6.70
CA ASP A 173 -3.50 -78.00 6.04
C ASP A 173 -4.31 -76.73 5.77
N GLY A 174 -3.71 -75.56 6.02
CA GLY A 174 -4.33 -74.24 5.86
C GLY A 174 -5.38 -73.82 6.92
N VAL A 175 -5.88 -74.73 7.78
CA VAL A 175 -6.91 -74.36 8.78
C VAL A 175 -6.36 -73.46 9.88
N ALA A 176 -5.18 -73.79 10.43
CA ALA A 176 -4.54 -72.98 11.47
C ALA A 176 -4.16 -71.58 10.95
N ASP A 177 -3.59 -71.51 9.75
CA ASP A 177 -3.17 -70.26 9.10
C ASP A 177 -4.38 -69.39 8.71
N GLY A 178 -5.45 -70.00 8.20
CA GLY A 178 -6.70 -69.30 7.89
C GLY A 178 -7.30 -68.66 9.14
N ALA A 179 -7.36 -69.38 10.27
CA ALA A 179 -7.86 -68.85 11.52
C ALA A 179 -6.98 -67.72 12.08
N ALA A 180 -5.66 -67.82 11.95
CA ALA A 180 -4.72 -66.75 12.31
C ALA A 180 -4.89 -65.50 11.45
N THR A 181 -5.13 -65.68 10.15
CA THR A 181 -5.35 -64.59 9.19
C THR A 181 -6.61 -63.79 9.53
N LEU A 182 -7.70 -64.47 9.90
CA LEU A 182 -8.95 -63.80 10.29
C LEU A 182 -8.77 -62.92 11.54
N SER A 183 -8.09 -63.42 12.57
CA SER A 183 -7.82 -62.62 13.77
C SER A 183 -6.93 -61.42 13.46
N THR A 184 -5.91 -61.61 12.62
CA THR A 184 -5.01 -60.54 12.19
C THR A 184 -5.73 -59.48 11.37
N ALA A 185 -6.61 -59.87 10.43
CA ALA A 185 -7.40 -58.95 9.62
C ALA A 185 -8.37 -58.11 10.47
N ALA A 186 -9.05 -58.74 11.44
CA ALA A 186 -9.92 -58.03 12.36
C ALA A 186 -9.14 -57.05 13.27
N GLU A 187 -7.95 -57.42 13.73
CA GLU A 187 -7.06 -56.51 14.47
C GLU A 187 -6.59 -55.32 13.61
N GLN A 188 -6.20 -55.58 12.36
CA GLN A 188 -5.82 -54.54 11.42
C GLN A 188 -6.96 -53.56 11.14
N ARG A 189 -8.21 -54.03 11.08
CA ARG A 189 -9.37 -53.16 10.92
C ARG A 189 -9.56 -52.22 12.12
N LEU A 190 -9.40 -52.73 13.35
CA LEU A 190 -9.41 -51.88 14.55
C LEU A 190 -8.30 -50.82 14.51
N LYS A 191 -7.10 -51.18 14.05
CA LYS A 191 -5.99 -50.22 13.89
C LYS A 191 -6.25 -49.17 12.82
N GLN A 192 -6.88 -49.55 11.70
CA GLN A 192 -7.29 -48.60 10.65
C GLN A 192 -8.32 -47.58 11.15
N TRP A 193 -9.05 -47.89 12.22
CA TRP A 193 -9.96 -46.96 12.88
C TRP A 193 -9.27 -46.10 13.94
N ASP A 194 -7.94 -46.07 13.95
CA ASP A 194 -7.10 -45.37 14.93
C ASP A 194 -7.43 -45.76 16.39
N ILE A 195 -7.91 -47.00 16.62
CA ILE A 195 -8.09 -47.51 17.98
C ILE A 195 -6.71 -47.71 18.60
N PRO A 196 -6.42 -47.10 19.78
CA PRO A 196 -5.10 -47.23 20.40
C PRO A 196 -4.73 -48.68 20.70
N ASP A 197 -3.46 -49.05 20.49
CA ASP A 197 -2.97 -50.40 20.80
C ASP A 197 -3.21 -50.79 22.27
N SER A 198 -3.22 -49.82 23.18
CA SER A 198 -3.58 -50.03 24.59
C SER A 198 -5.03 -50.47 24.79
N GLU A 199 -5.96 -49.96 23.99
CA GLU A 199 -7.37 -50.38 24.03
C GLU A 199 -7.57 -51.75 23.36
N ILE A 200 -6.82 -52.04 22.29
CA ILE A 200 -6.81 -53.37 21.67
C ILE A 200 -6.21 -54.40 22.66
N ALA A 201 -5.15 -54.06 23.39
CA ALA A 201 -4.57 -54.92 24.42
C ALA A 201 -5.55 -55.19 25.57
N LYS A 202 -6.27 -54.16 26.05
CA LYS A 202 -7.34 -54.34 27.05
C LYS A 202 -8.46 -55.24 26.53
N LEU A 203 -8.86 -55.08 25.27
CA LEU A 203 -9.84 -55.98 24.64
C LEU A 203 -9.33 -57.43 24.61
N LYS A 204 -8.05 -57.63 24.30
CA LYS A 204 -7.38 -58.94 24.32
C LYS A 204 -7.34 -59.56 25.73
N GLU A 205 -7.09 -58.78 26.77
CA GLU A 205 -7.03 -59.28 28.15
C GLU A 205 -8.40 -59.55 28.73
N THR A 206 -9.32 -58.60 28.60
CA THR A 206 -10.65 -58.67 29.23
C THR A 206 -11.63 -59.57 28.49
N GLY A 207 -11.44 -59.76 27.18
CA GLY A 207 -12.36 -60.51 26.33
C GLY A 207 -13.74 -59.86 26.20
N LYS A 208 -13.86 -58.56 26.48
CA LYS A 208 -15.13 -57.82 26.44
C LYS A 208 -15.02 -56.57 25.56
N PRO A 209 -15.98 -56.33 24.66
CA PRO A 209 -16.01 -55.09 23.89
C PRO A 209 -16.12 -53.84 24.78
N VAL A 210 -15.36 -52.80 24.43
CA VAL A 210 -15.45 -51.44 24.99
C VAL A 210 -16.56 -50.69 24.26
N THR A 211 -17.61 -50.31 25.00
CA THR A 211 -18.75 -49.57 24.45
C THR A 211 -18.46 -48.08 24.33
N ASP A 212 -17.83 -47.50 25.35
CA ASP A 212 -17.54 -46.06 25.42
C ASP A 212 -16.03 -45.85 25.26
N LEU A 213 -15.59 -45.62 24.02
CA LEU A 213 -14.19 -45.34 23.73
C LEU A 213 -13.86 -43.90 24.12
N THR A 214 -12.78 -43.70 24.86
CA THR A 214 -12.30 -42.35 25.20
C THR A 214 -11.39 -41.83 24.10
N ILE A 215 -11.73 -40.66 23.56
CA ILE A 215 -10.89 -39.94 22.58
C ILE A 215 -10.08 -38.90 23.34
N ASN A 216 -8.76 -39.01 23.25
CA ASN A 216 -7.82 -38.14 23.93
C ASN A 216 -7.27 -37.06 22.99
N SER A 217 -6.73 -35.99 23.55
CA SER A 217 -6.08 -34.95 22.76
C SER A 217 -4.75 -35.47 22.16
N PRO A 218 -4.53 -35.36 20.84
CA PRO A 218 -3.27 -35.79 20.20
C PRO A 218 -2.11 -34.84 20.49
N VAL A 219 -2.42 -33.59 20.84
CA VAL A 219 -1.48 -32.50 21.13
C VAL A 219 -1.85 -31.80 22.43
N GLU A 220 -0.95 -30.97 22.95
CA GLU A 220 -1.28 -30.00 23.98
C GLU A 220 -1.57 -28.62 23.38
N GLY A 221 -2.43 -27.84 24.02
CA GLY A 221 -2.78 -26.50 23.54
C GLY A 221 -4.15 -26.04 24.02
N TYR A 222 -4.66 -24.99 23.39
CA TYR A 222 -5.96 -24.38 23.68
C TYR A 222 -7.00 -24.81 22.67
N ILE A 223 -8.20 -25.15 23.14
CA ILE A 223 -9.33 -25.46 22.26
C ILE A 223 -9.82 -24.16 21.62
N THR A 224 -9.58 -23.95 20.33
CA THR A 224 -10.03 -22.73 19.63
C THR A 224 -11.42 -22.87 19.05
N GLU A 225 -11.85 -24.11 18.80
CA GLU A 225 -13.19 -24.43 18.31
C GLU A 225 -13.65 -25.76 18.92
N ARG A 226 -14.91 -25.81 19.34
CA ARG A 226 -15.53 -27.01 19.89
C ARG A 226 -16.90 -27.22 19.24
N SER A 227 -17.03 -28.32 18.53
CA SER A 227 -18.29 -28.78 17.93
C SER A 227 -18.84 -30.03 18.63
N ALA A 228 -18.01 -30.75 19.39
CA ALA A 228 -18.43 -31.92 20.15
C ALA A 228 -19.44 -31.55 21.25
N LEU A 229 -20.65 -32.09 21.15
CA LEU A 229 -21.72 -31.95 22.15
C LEU A 229 -22.17 -33.33 22.66
N PRO A 230 -22.63 -33.45 23.91
CA PRO A 230 -23.23 -34.68 24.41
C PRO A 230 -24.41 -35.14 23.53
N ASN A 231 -24.51 -36.44 23.29
CA ASN A 231 -25.51 -37.11 22.44
C ASN A 231 -25.47 -36.73 20.95
N MET A 232 -24.46 -35.98 20.51
CA MET A 232 -24.28 -35.67 19.09
C MET A 232 -23.81 -36.91 18.33
N TYR A 233 -24.39 -37.13 17.14
CA TYR A 233 -23.87 -38.10 16.19
C TYR A 233 -22.68 -37.50 15.44
N ALA A 234 -21.55 -38.19 15.45
CA ALA A 234 -20.30 -37.77 14.83
C ALA A 234 -19.93 -38.72 13.70
N GLU A 235 -19.54 -38.15 12.57
CA GLU A 235 -19.03 -38.87 11.40
C GLU A 235 -17.54 -38.57 11.21
N PRO A 236 -16.80 -39.37 10.43
CA PRO A 236 -15.37 -39.12 10.22
C PRO A 236 -15.02 -37.77 9.60
N SER A 237 -15.94 -37.18 8.85
CA SER A 237 -15.80 -35.84 8.27
C SER A 237 -16.01 -34.71 9.30
N THR A 238 -16.59 -35.02 10.47
CA THR A 238 -16.96 -34.02 11.47
C THR A 238 -15.75 -33.57 12.26
N LYS A 239 -15.42 -32.29 12.17
CA LYS A 239 -14.41 -31.63 13.00
C LYS A 239 -14.96 -31.42 14.41
N LEU A 240 -14.49 -32.18 15.39
CA LEU A 240 -15.02 -32.17 16.75
C LEU A 240 -14.34 -31.13 17.64
N TYR A 241 -13.03 -31.00 17.50
CA TYR A 241 -12.23 -29.96 18.16
C TYR A 241 -11.18 -29.39 17.21
N THR A 242 -10.86 -28.12 17.41
CA THR A 242 -9.60 -27.51 16.99
C THR A 242 -8.77 -27.20 18.21
N VAL A 243 -7.54 -27.73 18.26
CA VAL A 243 -6.57 -27.43 19.32
C VAL A 243 -5.41 -26.67 18.71
N ALA A 244 -5.08 -25.51 19.28
CA ALA A 244 -3.96 -24.68 18.86
C ALA A 244 -2.90 -24.61 19.97
N ASP A 245 -1.66 -24.95 19.65
CA ASP A 245 -0.54 -24.59 20.53
C ASP A 245 -0.18 -23.10 20.32
N LEU A 246 -0.38 -22.30 21.38
CA LEU A 246 -0.16 -20.85 21.39
C LEU A 246 1.23 -20.47 21.92
N SER A 247 2.13 -21.44 22.17
CA SER A 247 3.51 -21.21 22.59
C SER A 247 4.33 -20.43 21.57
N ARG A 248 3.96 -20.55 20.29
CA ARG A 248 4.45 -19.74 19.17
C ARG A 248 3.26 -19.21 18.38
N VAL A 249 3.28 -17.91 18.11
CA VAL A 249 2.23 -17.23 17.34
C VAL A 249 2.82 -16.63 16.09
N TRP A 250 1.97 -16.43 15.10
CA TRP A 250 2.32 -15.61 13.95
C TRP A 250 1.92 -14.17 14.21
N VAL A 251 2.69 -13.25 13.65
CA VAL A 251 2.26 -11.86 13.50
C VAL A 251 2.30 -11.54 12.02
N TYR A 252 1.20 -10.99 11.51
CA TYR A 252 1.13 -10.48 10.16
C TYR A 252 1.30 -8.97 10.18
N ALA A 253 2.50 -8.50 9.87
CA ALA A 253 2.78 -7.08 9.68
C ALA A 253 2.30 -6.64 8.29
N GLN A 254 1.64 -5.49 8.23
CA GLN A 254 1.15 -4.88 7.00
C GLN A 254 2.15 -3.84 6.53
N VAL A 255 2.97 -4.19 5.54
CA VAL A 255 4.03 -3.33 5.01
C VAL A 255 3.57 -2.73 3.68
N PHE A 256 3.72 -1.42 3.48
CA PHE A 256 3.37 -0.77 2.22
C PHE A 256 4.20 -1.33 1.06
N GLN A 257 3.57 -1.47 -0.11
CA GLN A 257 4.21 -2.03 -1.31
C GLN A 257 5.57 -1.40 -1.67
N ASP A 258 5.76 -0.11 -1.40
CA ASP A 258 6.97 0.64 -1.74
C ASP A 258 8.17 0.26 -0.83
N ASP A 259 7.88 -0.28 0.36
CA ASP A 259 8.89 -0.68 1.35
C ASP A 259 9.23 -2.18 1.31
N VAL A 260 8.39 -3.00 0.65
CA VAL A 260 8.56 -4.47 0.62
C VAL A 260 9.89 -4.89 0.01
N GLY A 261 10.40 -4.14 -0.98
CA GLY A 261 11.69 -4.43 -1.63
C GLY A 261 12.91 -4.26 -0.72
N ARG A 262 12.75 -3.61 0.44
CA ARG A 262 13.84 -3.34 1.40
C ARG A 262 13.98 -4.45 2.44
N ILE A 263 12.89 -5.15 2.75
CA ILE A 263 12.87 -6.21 3.77
C ILE A 263 13.16 -7.59 3.16
N LYS A 264 13.74 -8.48 3.97
CA LYS A 264 14.07 -9.86 3.55
C LYS A 264 13.69 -10.87 4.64
N PRO A 265 13.36 -12.13 4.26
CA PRO A 265 13.27 -13.22 5.23
C PRO A 265 14.56 -13.34 6.04
N GLY A 266 14.42 -13.47 7.36
CA GLY A 266 15.53 -13.47 8.33
C GLY A 266 15.79 -12.11 8.99
N ASP A 267 15.27 -11.00 8.46
CA ASP A 267 15.40 -9.69 9.11
C ASP A 267 14.74 -9.69 10.49
N THR A 268 15.34 -8.97 11.42
CA THR A 268 14.87 -8.88 12.80
C THR A 268 13.71 -7.90 12.92
N ALA A 269 12.75 -8.24 13.77
CA ALA A 269 11.61 -7.39 14.07
C ALA A 269 11.41 -7.24 15.57
N GLN A 270 11.02 -6.04 15.98
CA GLN A 270 10.57 -5.76 17.34
C GLN A 270 9.09 -5.46 17.30
N ILE A 271 8.36 -6.03 18.26
CA ILE A 271 6.92 -5.89 18.37
C ILE A 271 6.60 -5.26 19.70
N THR A 272 5.78 -4.23 19.68
CA THR A 272 5.21 -3.61 20.86
C THR A 272 3.69 -3.73 20.84
N VAL A 273 3.10 -3.87 22.03
CA VAL A 273 1.66 -4.06 22.19
C VAL A 273 1.17 -3.10 23.26
N ASP A 274 0.11 -2.35 22.96
CA ASP A 274 -0.42 -1.33 23.87
C ASP A 274 -0.91 -1.93 25.20
N SER A 275 -1.35 -3.20 25.18
CA SER A 275 -1.75 -3.94 26.37
C SER A 275 -0.58 -4.24 27.33
N TYR A 276 0.67 -4.09 26.87
CA TYR A 276 1.87 -4.32 27.68
C TYR A 276 2.91 -3.20 27.43
N PRO A 277 2.67 -1.96 27.91
CA PRO A 277 3.58 -0.84 27.71
C PRO A 277 4.99 -1.14 28.21
N GLY A 278 6.01 -0.70 27.47
CA GLY A 278 7.42 -0.90 27.81
C GLY A 278 7.96 -2.32 27.59
N ARG A 279 7.14 -3.27 27.11
CA ARG A 279 7.60 -4.60 26.72
C ARG A 279 7.77 -4.71 25.22
N THR A 280 8.95 -5.15 24.80
CA THR A 280 9.27 -5.47 23.41
C THR A 280 9.37 -6.98 23.24
N PHE A 281 8.71 -7.51 22.21
CA PHE A 281 8.84 -8.90 21.80
C PHE A 281 9.72 -8.93 20.55
N SER A 282 10.78 -9.72 20.56
CA SER A 282 11.68 -9.87 19.40
C SER A 282 11.33 -11.12 18.61
N GLY A 283 11.38 -11.01 17.29
CA GLY A 283 11.24 -12.13 16.37
C GLY A 283 11.91 -11.84 15.04
N GLN A 284 11.63 -12.67 14.05
CA GLN A 284 12.22 -12.57 12.72
C GLN A 284 11.13 -12.71 11.66
N ILE A 285 11.38 -12.08 10.51
CA ILE A 285 10.58 -12.29 9.31
C ILE A 285 10.80 -13.73 8.85
N GLU A 286 9.74 -14.54 8.85
CA GLU A 286 9.78 -15.88 8.29
C GLU A 286 9.56 -15.82 6.78
N ASP A 287 8.59 -15.02 6.34
CA ASP A 287 8.17 -15.01 4.94
C ASP A 287 7.47 -13.69 4.58
N ILE A 288 7.55 -13.32 3.32
CA ILE A 288 6.83 -12.17 2.74
C ILE A 288 5.78 -12.76 1.81
N LEU A 289 4.50 -12.63 2.14
CA LEU A 289 3.45 -13.30 1.40
C LEU A 289 3.33 -12.71 -0.02
N PRO A 290 3.11 -13.54 -1.06
CA PRO A 290 3.13 -13.11 -2.46
C PRO A 290 1.83 -12.37 -2.88
N GLN A 291 1.08 -11.83 -1.93
CA GLN A 291 -0.21 -11.20 -2.15
C GLN A 291 -0.22 -9.79 -1.57
N VAL A 292 -0.64 -8.83 -2.40
CA VAL A 292 -0.96 -7.46 -1.98
C VAL A 292 -2.44 -7.37 -1.64
N ASP A 293 -2.77 -6.78 -0.50
CA ASP A 293 -4.13 -6.40 -0.17
C ASP A 293 -4.51 -5.14 -0.96
N MET A 294 -5.54 -5.24 -1.81
CA MET A 294 -5.95 -4.15 -2.69
C MET A 294 -6.61 -2.98 -1.94
N ALA A 295 -7.20 -3.22 -0.77
CA ALA A 295 -7.86 -2.21 0.02
C ALA A 295 -6.86 -1.33 0.77
N THR A 296 -5.81 -1.93 1.32
CA THR A 296 -4.79 -1.23 2.12
C THR A 296 -3.51 -0.93 1.34
N ARG A 297 -3.32 -1.55 0.16
CA ARG A 297 -2.07 -1.52 -0.63
C ARG A 297 -0.85 -1.98 0.17
N THR A 298 -1.06 -2.93 1.08
CA THR A 298 0.00 -3.53 1.89
C THR A 298 0.24 -4.98 1.51
N VAL A 299 1.46 -5.44 1.73
CA VAL A 299 1.86 -6.84 1.69
C VAL A 299 1.93 -7.36 3.11
N ARG A 300 1.40 -8.56 3.32
CA ARG A 300 1.47 -9.23 4.61
C ARG A 300 2.82 -9.90 4.78
N VAL A 301 3.55 -9.48 5.79
CA VAL A 301 4.83 -10.05 6.20
C VAL A 301 4.58 -10.93 7.41
N ARG A 302 4.92 -12.21 7.31
CA ARG A 302 4.71 -13.18 8.39
C ARG A 302 5.94 -13.24 9.27
N LEU A 303 5.73 -12.95 10.55
CA LEU A 303 6.73 -13.07 11.60
C LEU A 303 6.40 -14.24 12.52
N VAL A 304 7.42 -14.94 12.98
CA VAL A 304 7.29 -16.00 13.98
C VAL A 304 7.75 -15.48 15.33
N MET A 305 6.86 -15.56 16.32
CA MET A 305 7.09 -15.04 17.67
C MET A 305 6.98 -16.15 18.70
N ALA A 306 7.99 -16.25 19.57
CA ALA A 306 7.84 -17.01 20.81
C ALA A 306 6.88 -16.27 21.75
N ASN A 307 6.00 -17.01 22.43
CA ASN A 307 4.94 -16.44 23.26
C ASN A 307 4.99 -16.94 24.71
N PRO A 308 6.09 -16.71 25.45
CA PRO A 308 6.21 -17.16 26.82
C PRO A 308 5.16 -16.46 27.70
N GLY A 309 4.38 -17.28 28.42
CA GLY A 309 3.30 -16.80 29.28
C GLY A 309 2.08 -16.26 28.53
N LEU A 310 1.92 -16.58 27.23
CA LEU A 310 0.70 -16.32 26.45
C LEU A 310 0.26 -14.85 26.45
N LYS A 311 1.26 -13.96 26.38
CA LYS A 311 1.06 -12.52 26.40
C LYS A 311 0.50 -12.04 25.07
N LEU A 312 1.04 -12.56 23.96
CA LEU A 312 0.54 -12.30 22.61
C LEU A 312 -0.67 -13.20 22.36
N LYS A 313 -1.88 -12.65 22.45
CA LYS A 313 -3.12 -13.39 22.19
C LYS A 313 -3.52 -13.21 20.72
N PRO A 314 -3.93 -14.27 20.01
CA PRO A 314 -4.50 -14.13 18.67
C PRO A 314 -5.62 -13.08 18.63
N GLY A 315 -5.64 -12.27 17.57
CA GLY A 315 -6.54 -11.13 17.40
C GLY A 315 -6.03 -9.80 17.98
N MET A 316 -4.92 -9.77 18.72
CA MET A 316 -4.33 -8.51 19.19
C MET A 316 -3.73 -7.71 18.02
N PHE A 317 -3.91 -6.39 18.06
CA PHE A 317 -3.15 -5.45 17.23
C PHE A 317 -1.80 -5.18 17.86
N VAL A 318 -0.78 -5.04 17.02
CA VAL A 318 0.59 -4.79 17.45
C VAL A 318 1.26 -3.77 16.54
N ASN A 319 2.23 -3.05 17.08
CA ASN A 319 3.14 -2.22 16.31
C ASN A 319 4.41 -3.02 16.04
N VAL A 320 4.87 -3.01 14.79
CA VAL A 320 6.01 -3.79 14.32
C VAL A 320 7.06 -2.83 13.78
N ASP A 321 8.22 -2.82 14.42
CA ASP A 321 9.43 -2.15 13.96
C ASP A 321 10.32 -3.20 13.28
N LEU A 322 10.33 -3.20 11.95
CA LEU A 322 11.15 -4.07 11.12
C LEU A 322 12.52 -3.41 10.92
N LYS A 323 13.58 -4.10 11.33
CA LYS A 323 14.96 -3.63 11.17
C LYS A 323 15.62 -4.39 10.04
N THR A 324 15.96 -3.68 8.97
CA THR A 324 16.71 -4.26 7.85
C THR A 324 18.13 -3.70 7.80
N SER A 325 19.10 -4.59 7.56
CA SER A 325 20.50 -4.18 7.39
C SER A 325 20.74 -3.85 5.93
N LEU A 326 20.99 -2.57 5.64
CA LEU A 326 21.33 -2.10 4.29
C LEU A 326 22.82 -2.34 3.96
N GLY A 327 23.58 -2.90 4.90
CA GLY A 327 25.00 -3.16 4.73
C GLY A 327 25.85 -1.90 4.88
N ARG A 328 27.09 -2.00 4.41
CA ARG A 328 28.03 -0.88 4.33
C ARG A 328 27.73 -0.08 3.07
N GLN A 329 27.23 1.14 3.23
CA GLN A 329 26.85 2.04 2.14
C GLN A 329 27.63 3.34 2.20
N LEU A 330 27.87 3.95 1.05
CA LEU A 330 28.43 5.30 0.98
C LEU A 330 27.34 6.29 1.33
N VAL A 331 27.58 7.18 2.30
CA VAL A 331 26.56 8.11 2.78
C VAL A 331 27.02 9.55 2.76
N VAL A 332 26.03 10.44 2.67
CA VAL A 332 26.17 11.87 2.88
C VAL A 332 25.09 12.38 3.84
N PRO A 333 25.41 13.35 4.71
CA PRO A 333 24.40 14.00 5.53
C PRO A 333 23.29 14.59 4.66
N ALA A 334 22.04 14.46 5.09
CA ALA A 334 20.90 14.97 4.34
C ALA A 334 20.96 16.48 4.11
N SER A 335 21.63 17.22 5.00
CA SER A 335 21.84 18.67 4.88
C SER A 335 22.81 19.05 3.75
N ALA A 336 23.66 18.13 3.30
CA ALA A 336 24.62 18.38 2.21
C ALA A 336 23.99 18.25 0.82
N VAL A 337 22.86 17.54 0.71
CA VAL A 337 22.20 17.27 -0.57
C VAL A 337 21.21 18.38 -0.89
N PHE A 338 21.50 19.15 -1.94
CA PHE A 338 20.61 20.17 -2.46
C PHE A 338 19.73 19.57 -3.56
N GLN A 339 18.41 19.56 -3.33
CA GLN A 339 17.43 19.07 -4.31
C GLN A 339 16.75 20.26 -5.00
N SER A 340 17.22 20.60 -6.21
CA SER A 340 16.62 21.65 -7.04
C SER A 340 15.70 21.01 -8.09
N GLY A 341 14.43 20.83 -7.71
CA GLY A 341 13.40 20.26 -8.59
C GLY A 341 13.77 18.85 -9.08
N THR A 342 14.36 18.76 -10.27
CA THR A 342 14.78 17.51 -10.92
C THR A 342 16.23 17.11 -10.66
N ARG A 343 17.06 17.99 -10.08
CA ARG A 343 18.49 17.76 -9.88
C ARG A 343 18.81 17.56 -8.40
N GLN A 344 19.76 16.67 -8.14
CA GLN A 344 20.34 16.44 -6.82
C GLN A 344 21.82 16.81 -6.88
N LEU A 345 22.21 17.83 -6.12
CA LEU A 345 23.52 18.46 -6.18
C LEU A 345 24.20 18.41 -4.82
N VAL A 346 25.51 18.25 -4.82
CA VAL A 346 26.37 18.41 -3.65
C VAL A 346 27.56 19.28 -4.06
N PHE A 347 28.00 20.17 -3.17
CA PHE A 347 29.20 20.97 -3.40
C PHE A 347 30.40 20.25 -2.78
N LEU A 348 31.36 19.87 -3.63
CA LEU A 348 32.67 19.38 -3.20
C LEU A 348 33.52 20.56 -2.75
N ASP A 349 34.18 20.42 -1.60
CA ASP A 349 35.18 21.38 -1.12
C ASP A 349 36.59 20.85 -1.44
N HIS A 350 37.30 21.52 -2.36
CA HIS A 350 38.69 21.21 -2.70
C HIS A 350 39.69 21.92 -1.78
N GLY A 351 39.21 22.66 -0.78
CA GLY A 351 40.01 23.52 0.07
C GLY A 351 40.25 24.91 -0.53
N ASN A 352 40.77 25.80 0.30
CA ASN A 352 41.05 27.20 -0.05
C ASN A 352 39.83 27.98 -0.60
N GLY A 353 38.61 27.51 -0.28
CA GLY A 353 37.35 28.09 -0.73
C GLY A 353 36.95 27.80 -2.16
N SER A 354 37.53 26.76 -2.77
CA SER A 354 37.10 26.27 -4.09
C SER A 354 35.98 25.24 -3.92
N LEU A 355 34.77 25.62 -4.32
CA LEU A 355 33.57 24.78 -4.24
C LEU A 355 33.11 24.35 -5.62
N GLU A 356 33.07 23.04 -5.88
CA GLU A 356 32.62 22.47 -7.15
C GLU A 356 31.22 21.87 -7.02
N PRO A 357 30.22 22.34 -7.78
CA PRO A 357 28.91 21.71 -7.84
C PRO A 357 28.99 20.37 -8.58
N LYS A 358 28.55 19.29 -7.93
CA LYS A 358 28.54 17.94 -8.48
C LYS A 358 27.15 17.33 -8.41
N GLU A 359 26.66 16.85 -9.56
CA GLU A 359 25.40 16.13 -9.63
C GLU A 359 25.56 14.70 -9.12
N ILE A 360 24.64 14.28 -8.27
CA ILE A 360 24.67 12.98 -7.61
C ILE A 360 23.34 12.26 -7.78
N THR A 361 23.33 10.96 -7.56
CA THR A 361 22.09 10.19 -7.44
C THR A 361 22.03 9.61 -6.03
N VAL A 362 21.08 10.07 -5.22
CA VAL A 362 20.83 9.51 -3.89
C VAL A 362 19.78 8.40 -3.94
N GLY A 363 19.94 7.42 -3.05
CA GLY A 363 19.00 6.37 -2.75
C GLY A 363 18.12 6.72 -1.54
N PRO A 364 17.63 5.72 -0.80
CA PRO A 364 16.75 5.96 0.35
C PRO A 364 17.47 6.79 1.44
N ARG A 365 16.69 7.64 2.11
CA ARG A 365 17.11 8.34 3.33
C ARG A 365 17.05 7.38 4.51
N VAL A 366 18.10 7.32 5.30
CA VAL A 366 18.20 6.48 6.50
C VAL A 366 18.61 7.37 7.67
N GLY A 367 17.66 7.68 8.55
CA GLY A 367 17.87 8.68 9.61
C GLY A 367 18.21 10.07 9.03
N ASP A 368 19.38 10.58 9.37
CA ASP A 368 19.86 11.90 8.93
C ASP A 368 20.79 11.84 7.72
N ASP A 369 20.99 10.66 7.12
CA ASP A 369 21.88 10.44 5.99
C ASP A 369 21.11 9.98 4.74
N PHE A 370 21.64 10.31 3.56
CA PHE A 370 21.25 9.71 2.28
C PHE A 370 22.29 8.69 1.82
N VAL A 371 21.83 7.56 1.29
CA VAL A 371 22.69 6.62 0.56
C VAL A 371 23.07 7.23 -0.78
N VAL A 372 24.35 7.24 -1.13
CA VAL A 372 24.82 7.68 -2.44
C VAL A 372 24.89 6.49 -3.39
N LEU A 373 24.11 6.54 -4.48
CA LEU A 373 24.13 5.52 -5.53
C LEU A 373 25.19 5.83 -6.60
N LYS A 374 25.34 7.11 -6.97
CA LYS A 374 26.31 7.59 -7.97
C LYS A 374 26.75 9.01 -7.68
N GLY A 375 27.95 9.37 -8.15
CA GLY A 375 28.44 10.75 -8.22
C GLY A 375 29.43 11.16 -7.13
N LEU A 376 29.64 10.38 -6.06
CA LEU A 376 30.65 10.70 -5.03
C LEU A 376 31.57 9.51 -4.76
N LYS A 377 32.74 9.82 -4.20
CA LYS A 377 33.72 8.84 -3.71
C LYS A 377 33.89 9.02 -2.21
N ALA A 378 34.32 7.95 -1.54
CA ALA A 378 34.68 8.03 -0.12
C ALA A 378 35.84 9.01 0.10
N HIS A 379 35.79 9.69 1.24
CA HIS A 379 36.72 10.71 1.70
C HIS A 379 36.73 12.02 0.91
N GLU A 380 35.77 12.24 0.01
CA GLU A 380 35.56 13.57 -0.57
C GLU A 380 34.99 14.53 0.51
N SER A 381 35.52 15.75 0.59
CA SER A 381 35.00 16.80 1.46
C SER A 381 33.82 17.49 0.78
N ILE A 382 32.72 17.65 1.52
CA ILE A 382 31.45 18.16 1.02
C ILE A 382 30.93 19.26 1.93
N VAL A 383 30.17 20.20 1.39
CA VAL A 383 29.53 21.25 2.18
C VAL A 383 28.21 20.73 2.78
N THR A 384 28.05 20.85 4.10
CA THR A 384 26.87 20.36 4.85
C THR A 384 25.92 21.48 5.29
N SER A 385 26.31 22.75 5.20
CA SER A 385 25.48 23.92 5.52
C SER A 385 25.67 25.06 4.51
N ALA A 386 24.71 25.98 4.46
CA ALA A 386 24.71 27.15 3.55
C ALA A 386 24.70 26.82 2.03
N SER A 387 24.33 25.60 1.65
CA SER A 387 24.25 25.14 0.24
C SER A 387 23.38 26.02 -0.66
N PHE A 388 22.33 26.65 -0.13
CA PHE A 388 21.47 27.58 -0.86
C PHE A 388 22.15 28.90 -1.23
N LEU A 389 22.94 29.46 -0.31
CA LEU A 389 23.68 30.70 -0.56
C LEU A 389 24.82 30.46 -1.56
N ILE A 390 25.45 29.30 -1.47
CA ILE A 390 26.49 28.86 -2.41
C ILE A 390 25.91 28.65 -3.81
N ASP A 391 24.75 28.01 -3.94
CA ASP A 391 24.07 27.83 -5.22
C ASP A 391 23.67 29.18 -5.86
N SER A 392 23.13 30.11 -5.05
CA SER A 392 22.78 31.45 -5.51
C SER A 392 24.01 32.21 -6.05
N GLU A 393 25.17 32.09 -5.39
CA GLU A 393 26.42 32.68 -5.87
C GLU A 393 26.96 31.95 -7.11
N SER A 394 26.81 30.62 -7.21
CA SER A 394 27.21 29.83 -8.39
C SER A 394 26.46 30.28 -9.63
N GLN A 395 25.14 30.42 -9.50
CA GLN A 395 24.27 30.87 -10.60
C GLN A 395 24.57 32.32 -10.98
N LEU A 396 24.85 33.18 -10.00
CA LEU A 396 25.22 34.58 -10.25
C LEU A 396 26.58 34.68 -10.96
N GLN A 397 27.58 33.89 -10.56
CA GLN A 397 28.87 33.85 -11.24
C GLN A 397 28.79 33.20 -12.62
N ALA A 398 27.97 32.17 -12.81
CA ALA A 398 27.71 31.57 -14.12
C ALA A 398 27.01 32.57 -15.06
N ALA A 399 26.07 33.36 -14.55
CA ALA A 399 25.41 34.42 -15.31
C ALA A 399 26.39 35.57 -15.65
N ALA A 400 27.32 35.91 -14.75
CA ALA A 400 28.32 36.95 -14.96
C ALA A 400 29.45 36.51 -15.92
N GLY A 401 29.89 35.26 -15.85
CA GLY A 401 30.93 34.70 -16.73
C GLY A 401 30.48 34.48 -18.18
N SER A 402 29.16 34.45 -18.43
CA SER A 402 28.57 34.39 -19.78
C SER A 402 28.59 35.76 -20.51
N PHE A 403 29.03 36.83 -19.85
CA PHE A 403 29.29 38.14 -20.48
C PHE A 403 30.75 38.26 -20.93
N VAL A 404 31.08 37.66 -22.07
CA VAL A 404 32.28 38.03 -22.84
C VAL A 404 31.88 39.10 -23.87
N PRO A 405 32.36 40.35 -23.79
CA PRO A 405 32.09 41.34 -24.83
C PRO A 405 32.88 40.97 -26.11
N PRO A 406 32.28 41.08 -27.31
CA PRO A 406 33.01 40.85 -28.56
C PRO A 406 34.07 41.96 -28.77
N PRO A 407 35.16 41.66 -29.51
CA PRO A 407 36.25 42.62 -29.72
C PRO A 407 35.80 43.87 -30.50
N PRO A 408 36.44 45.03 -30.29
CA PRO A 408 35.97 46.30 -30.82
C PRO A 408 36.39 46.47 -32.28
N GLY A 409 35.41 46.46 -33.19
CA GLY A 409 35.62 46.91 -34.56
C GLY A 409 34.72 46.26 -35.61
N ALA A 410 33.48 46.75 -35.75
CA ALA A 410 32.73 46.82 -37.00
C ALA A 410 31.41 47.56 -36.73
N GLY A 411 31.31 48.81 -37.21
CA GLY A 411 30.06 49.56 -37.20
C GLY A 411 29.08 49.03 -38.24
N GLY A 412 27.78 49.18 -37.96
CA GLY A 412 26.73 49.01 -38.96
C GLY A 412 25.39 48.52 -38.39
N ASN A 413 24.54 49.48 -38.00
CA ASN A 413 23.07 49.45 -37.92
C ASN A 413 22.34 48.09 -37.86
N ALA A 414 21.81 47.73 -36.68
CA ALA A 414 20.52 47.03 -36.51
C ALA A 414 20.06 47.09 -35.02
N PRO A 415 18.77 46.90 -34.71
CA PRO A 415 18.10 47.56 -33.59
C PRO A 415 18.34 46.90 -32.23
N SER A 416 18.44 47.73 -31.20
CA SER A 416 18.46 47.34 -29.79
C SER A 416 17.25 46.46 -29.44
N ALA A 417 17.48 45.16 -29.30
CA ALA A 417 16.55 44.24 -28.66
C ALA A 417 16.68 44.41 -27.14
N ASN A 418 15.60 44.91 -26.54
CA ASN A 418 15.43 45.16 -25.13
C ASN A 418 15.85 43.97 -24.26
N ALA A 419 16.83 44.22 -23.38
CA ALA A 419 16.84 43.63 -22.04
C ALA A 419 15.50 43.94 -21.34
N PRO A 420 14.97 43.06 -20.47
CA PRO A 420 13.79 43.38 -19.69
C PRO A 420 14.14 44.52 -18.72
N SER A 421 13.91 45.75 -19.17
CA SER A 421 13.95 46.95 -18.35
C SER A 421 12.93 46.80 -17.23
N ALA A 422 13.37 47.18 -16.04
CA ALA A 422 12.56 47.42 -14.86
C ALA A 422 11.24 48.13 -15.20
N ALA A 423 10.19 47.75 -14.48
CA ALA A 423 8.83 48.28 -14.56
C ALA A 423 8.82 49.81 -14.72
N GLN A 424 8.29 50.29 -15.85
CA GLN A 424 8.17 51.73 -16.17
C GLN A 424 6.83 52.34 -15.73
N ALA A 425 5.92 51.55 -15.13
CA ALA A 425 4.63 52.03 -14.66
C ALA A 425 4.21 51.37 -13.33
N ASN A 426 3.67 52.19 -12.43
CA ASN A 426 3.03 51.76 -11.19
C ASN A 426 1.59 51.29 -11.48
N LEU A 427 1.21 50.22 -10.79
CA LEU A 427 -0.07 49.55 -10.98
C LEU A 427 -0.75 49.37 -9.62
N ASP A 428 -1.89 50.04 -9.42
CA ASP A 428 -2.74 49.84 -8.24
C ASP A 428 -4.02 49.12 -8.63
N PHE A 429 -4.40 48.14 -7.82
CA PHE A 429 -5.54 47.26 -8.08
C PHE A 429 -6.55 47.37 -6.96
N THR A 430 -7.81 47.59 -7.30
CA THR A 430 -8.93 47.61 -6.36
C THR A 430 -10.10 46.82 -6.92
N THR A 431 -10.95 46.31 -6.03
CA THR A 431 -12.17 45.59 -6.37
C THR A 431 -13.38 46.30 -5.79
N ASP A 432 -14.55 46.03 -6.33
CA ASP A 432 -15.83 46.52 -5.83
C ASP A 432 -16.85 45.36 -5.91
N PRO A 433 -17.23 44.74 -4.78
CA PRO A 433 -16.84 45.08 -3.40
C PRO A 433 -15.35 44.79 -3.09
N ASN A 434 -14.83 45.41 -2.01
CA ASN A 434 -13.47 45.15 -1.48
C ASN A 434 -13.57 44.67 -0.01
N PRO A 435 -13.23 43.42 0.32
CA PRO A 435 -12.73 42.36 -0.57
C PRO A 435 -13.77 41.87 -1.59
N PRO A 436 -13.35 41.30 -2.73
CA PRO A 436 -14.29 40.77 -3.72
C PRO A 436 -15.06 39.58 -3.16
N GLN A 437 -16.09 39.14 -3.88
CA GLN A 437 -16.97 38.05 -3.46
C GLN A 437 -17.21 37.02 -4.56
N LYS A 438 -17.74 35.85 -4.20
CA LYS A 438 -18.25 34.86 -5.17
C LYS A 438 -19.35 35.50 -6.03
N GLY A 439 -19.28 35.28 -7.34
CA GLY A 439 -20.16 35.92 -8.32
C GLY A 439 -19.57 37.21 -8.88
N SER A 440 -20.43 38.14 -9.30
CA SER A 440 -20.04 39.35 -10.03
C SER A 440 -19.26 40.35 -9.17
N ASN A 441 -18.13 40.82 -9.70
CA ASN A 441 -17.29 41.88 -9.13
C ASN A 441 -16.91 42.88 -10.21
N VAL A 442 -16.61 44.11 -9.80
CA VAL A 442 -15.95 45.11 -10.65
C VAL A 442 -14.49 45.22 -10.23
N PHE A 443 -13.59 45.19 -11.21
CA PHE A 443 -12.15 45.29 -11.03
C PHE A 443 -11.65 46.59 -11.61
N ARG A 444 -10.90 47.35 -10.82
CA ARG A 444 -10.30 48.63 -11.22
C ARG A 444 -8.79 48.55 -11.13
N VAL A 445 -8.10 49.01 -12.18
CA VAL A 445 -6.64 49.14 -12.21
C VAL A 445 -6.30 50.58 -12.54
N LYS A 446 -5.51 51.22 -11.67
CA LYS A 446 -4.90 52.50 -11.95
C LYS A 446 -3.47 52.29 -12.44
N LEU A 447 -3.19 52.80 -13.63
CA LEU A 447 -1.89 52.71 -14.28
C LEU A 447 -1.26 54.11 -14.38
N THR A 448 -0.14 54.31 -13.70
CA THR A 448 0.63 55.56 -13.74
C THR A 448 2.05 55.28 -14.22
N SER A 449 2.60 56.15 -15.06
CA SER A 449 4.02 56.09 -15.44
C SER A 449 4.91 56.36 -14.21
N ALA A 450 6.21 56.06 -14.31
CA ALA A 450 7.21 56.39 -13.29
C ALA A 450 7.18 57.89 -12.87
N ASP A 451 6.79 58.78 -13.80
CA ASP A 451 6.69 60.23 -13.57
C ASP A 451 5.32 60.67 -12.98
N GLY A 452 4.47 59.72 -12.60
CA GLY A 452 3.15 59.98 -11.99
C GLY A 452 2.04 60.36 -12.99
N THR A 453 2.33 60.43 -14.28
CA THR A 453 1.34 60.72 -15.32
C THR A 453 0.45 59.50 -15.62
N PRO A 454 -0.86 59.70 -15.84
CA PRO A 454 -1.79 58.61 -16.16
C PRO A 454 -1.46 57.98 -17.52
N THR A 455 -1.31 56.66 -17.54
CA THR A 455 -1.04 55.94 -18.80
C THR A 455 -2.35 55.49 -19.43
N THR A 456 -2.71 56.10 -20.56
CA THR A 456 -3.90 55.74 -21.35
C THR A 456 -3.54 54.88 -22.58
N ALA A 457 -4.56 54.25 -23.17
CA ALA A 457 -4.44 53.35 -24.33
C ALA A 457 -3.54 52.13 -24.11
N ALA A 458 -3.65 51.48 -22.95
CA ALA A 458 -3.04 50.19 -22.65
C ALA A 458 -4.11 49.07 -22.62
N ASP A 459 -3.75 47.89 -23.11
CA ASP A 459 -4.48 46.65 -22.93
C ASP A 459 -4.19 46.09 -21.54
N VAL A 460 -5.13 46.27 -20.61
CA VAL A 460 -5.02 45.77 -19.24
C VAL A 460 -5.84 44.50 -19.07
N THR A 461 -5.20 43.43 -18.61
CA THR A 461 -5.83 42.15 -18.35
C THR A 461 -5.56 41.68 -16.92
N VAL A 462 -6.62 41.26 -16.24
CA VAL A 462 -6.56 40.69 -14.88
C VAL A 462 -6.90 39.20 -14.97
N THR A 463 -6.06 38.35 -14.39
CA THR A 463 -6.25 36.90 -14.34
C THR A 463 -6.25 36.44 -12.89
N PHE A 464 -7.35 35.82 -12.47
CA PHE A 464 -7.49 35.17 -11.17
C PHE A 464 -7.26 33.68 -11.33
N TYR A 465 -6.42 33.11 -10.48
CA TYR A 465 -6.13 31.69 -10.45
C TYR A 465 -6.28 31.13 -9.04
N MET A 466 -7.01 30.03 -8.93
CA MET A 466 -7.12 29.23 -7.72
C MET A 466 -6.71 27.79 -8.04
N ALA A 467 -5.75 27.26 -7.29
CA ALA A 467 -5.32 25.88 -7.44
C ALA A 467 -6.45 24.91 -7.07
N GLY A 468 -6.55 23.80 -7.81
CA GLY A 468 -7.51 22.75 -7.47
C GLY A 468 -7.17 22.09 -6.13
N MET A 469 -8.19 21.62 -5.42
CA MET A 469 -8.08 20.85 -4.19
C MET A 469 -8.66 19.45 -4.43
N PRO A 470 -7.86 18.48 -4.89
CA PRO A 470 -8.34 17.15 -5.28
C PRO A 470 -9.03 16.39 -4.15
N ALA A 471 -8.57 16.60 -2.91
CA ALA A 471 -9.16 15.99 -1.71
C ALA A 471 -10.59 16.47 -1.41
N MET A 472 -10.98 17.63 -1.96
CA MET A 472 -12.31 18.24 -1.80
C MET A 472 -13.12 18.19 -3.11
N GLY A 473 -12.62 17.51 -4.15
CA GLY A 473 -13.29 17.39 -5.45
C GLY A 473 -13.33 18.67 -6.30
N MET A 474 -12.56 19.70 -5.96
CA MET A 474 -12.53 20.97 -6.70
C MET A 474 -11.39 21.02 -7.72
N ALA A 475 -11.72 21.26 -9.00
CA ALA A 475 -10.74 21.53 -10.05
C ALA A 475 -10.15 22.95 -9.94
N ALA A 476 -8.99 23.18 -10.57
CA ALA A 476 -8.40 24.51 -10.63
C ALA A 476 -9.33 25.49 -11.38
N MET A 477 -9.48 26.71 -10.87
CA MET A 477 -10.34 27.73 -11.45
C MET A 477 -9.51 28.90 -11.95
N THR A 478 -9.80 29.35 -13.18
CA THR A 478 -9.15 30.52 -13.78
C THR A 478 -10.21 31.45 -14.35
N THR A 479 -10.20 32.72 -13.92
CA THR A 479 -11.05 33.78 -14.48
C THR A 479 -10.16 34.87 -15.07
N LYS A 480 -10.30 35.15 -16.37
CA LYS A 480 -9.54 36.19 -17.07
C LYS A 480 -10.49 37.28 -17.57
N THR A 481 -10.22 38.52 -17.19
CA THR A 481 -11.04 39.69 -17.56
C THR A 481 -10.15 40.77 -18.17
N LYS A 482 -10.53 41.26 -19.36
CA LYS A 482 -9.93 42.45 -19.96
C LYS A 482 -10.64 43.69 -19.43
N LEU A 483 -9.88 44.70 -19.02
CA LEU A 483 -10.43 45.96 -18.49
C LEU A 483 -10.48 47.01 -19.60
N ASN A 484 -11.51 47.85 -19.56
CA ASN A 484 -11.70 48.94 -20.51
C ASN A 484 -11.13 50.24 -19.94
N ASP A 485 -10.50 51.03 -20.80
CA ASP A 485 -9.98 52.36 -20.42
C ASP A 485 -11.15 53.31 -20.11
N LYS A 486 -11.15 53.90 -18.92
CA LYS A 486 -12.12 54.90 -18.45
C LYS A 486 -11.56 56.32 -18.47
N GLY A 487 -10.34 56.51 -18.99
CA GLY A 487 -9.62 57.76 -18.98
C GLY A 487 -8.82 57.97 -17.69
N ASN A 488 -7.89 58.93 -17.73
CA ASN A 488 -7.03 59.30 -16.59
C ASN A 488 -6.24 58.11 -15.98
N GLY A 489 -5.86 57.14 -16.83
CA GLY A 489 -5.10 55.95 -16.42
C GLY A 489 -5.90 54.94 -15.60
N MET A 490 -7.22 55.07 -15.54
CA MET A 490 -8.12 54.13 -14.86
C MET A 490 -8.69 53.13 -15.85
N TYR A 491 -8.57 51.85 -15.52
CA TYR A 491 -9.10 50.73 -16.27
C TYR A 491 -10.14 50.01 -15.42
N GLU A 492 -11.32 49.72 -15.99
CA GLU A 492 -12.41 49.06 -15.27
C GLU A 492 -13.03 47.94 -16.11
N GLY A 493 -13.35 46.82 -15.46
CA GLY A 493 -14.04 45.70 -16.08
C GLY A 493 -14.72 44.82 -15.03
N SER A 494 -15.77 44.12 -15.43
CA SER A 494 -16.49 43.19 -14.55
C SER A 494 -16.05 41.75 -14.80
N GLY A 495 -16.03 40.94 -13.74
CA GLY A 495 -15.77 39.51 -13.84
C GLY A 495 -16.41 38.74 -12.70
N SER A 496 -16.65 37.45 -12.93
CA SER A 496 -17.29 36.57 -11.94
C SER A 496 -16.28 35.61 -11.33
N LEU A 497 -16.21 35.56 -10.00
CA LEU A 497 -15.39 34.59 -9.28
C LEU A 497 -16.23 33.35 -8.95
N GLY A 498 -15.71 32.16 -9.27
CA GLY A 498 -16.45 30.90 -9.16
C GLY A 498 -16.70 30.43 -7.72
N SER A 499 -15.83 30.82 -6.78
CA SER A 499 -15.92 30.44 -5.37
C SER A 499 -15.37 31.55 -4.47
N GLY A 500 -15.67 31.50 -3.17
CA GLY A 500 -14.87 32.23 -2.20
C GLY A 500 -13.52 31.54 -1.95
N GLY A 501 -12.59 32.28 -1.34
CA GLY A 501 -11.26 31.79 -0.98
C GLY A 501 -10.12 32.61 -1.60
N THR A 502 -8.90 32.11 -1.45
CA THR A 502 -7.68 32.84 -1.85
C THR A 502 -7.37 32.64 -3.33
N TYR A 503 -7.35 33.74 -4.09
CA TYR A 503 -6.93 33.77 -5.49
C TYR A 503 -5.54 34.39 -5.62
N GLN A 504 -4.72 33.82 -6.50
CA GLN A 504 -3.55 34.48 -7.06
C GLN A 504 -4.02 35.35 -8.23
N VAL A 505 -3.77 36.66 -8.16
CA VAL A 505 -4.18 37.62 -9.18
C VAL A 505 -2.94 38.09 -9.93
N THR A 506 -2.94 37.94 -11.25
CA THR A 506 -1.91 38.47 -12.14
C THR A 506 -2.52 39.54 -13.02
N ILE A 507 -1.96 40.73 -12.98
CA ILE A 507 -2.37 41.88 -13.78
C ILE A 507 -1.26 42.19 -14.76
N SER A 508 -1.60 42.23 -16.05
CA SER A 508 -0.67 42.56 -17.14
C SER A 508 -1.21 43.75 -17.90
N ALA A 509 -0.43 44.82 -17.99
CA ALA A 509 -0.69 45.96 -18.84
C ALA A 509 0.25 45.92 -20.05
N GLN A 510 -0.33 45.96 -21.25
CA GLN A 510 0.40 45.96 -22.52
C GLN A 510 0.09 47.22 -23.31
N LYS A 511 1.08 47.83 -23.95
CA LYS A 511 0.88 48.96 -24.86
C LYS A 511 1.67 48.70 -26.13
N ASN A 512 1.02 48.76 -27.29
CA ASN A 512 1.61 48.42 -28.60
C ASN A 512 2.27 47.02 -28.62
N GLY A 513 1.67 46.04 -27.93
CA GLY A 513 2.18 44.65 -27.89
C GLY A 513 3.36 44.41 -26.93
N GLN A 514 3.90 45.43 -26.27
CA GLN A 514 4.90 45.28 -25.21
C GLN A 514 4.27 45.35 -23.82
N VAL A 515 4.71 44.49 -22.91
CA VAL A 515 4.32 44.52 -21.49
C VAL A 515 5.00 45.72 -20.83
N ILE A 516 4.20 46.68 -20.39
CA ILE A 516 4.68 47.91 -19.73
C ILE A 516 4.66 47.81 -18.21
N ALA A 517 3.81 46.94 -17.65
CA ALA A 517 3.79 46.61 -16.23
C ALA A 517 3.14 45.24 -15.99
N THR A 518 3.63 44.52 -14.98
CA THR A 518 3.00 43.32 -14.45
C THR A 518 3.00 43.36 -12.92
N LYS A 519 1.88 43.00 -12.30
CA LYS A 519 1.76 42.90 -10.85
C LYS A 519 1.08 41.59 -10.46
N GLN A 520 1.66 40.89 -9.49
CA GLN A 520 1.08 39.71 -8.87
C GLN A 520 0.72 40.01 -7.43
N LEU A 521 -0.47 39.60 -7.00
CA LEU A 521 -0.97 39.83 -5.65
C LEU A 521 -1.96 38.74 -5.25
N ARG A 522 -2.21 38.63 -3.95
CA ARG A 522 -3.19 37.68 -3.40
C ARG A 522 -4.44 38.41 -2.95
N VAL A 523 -5.60 37.88 -3.31
CA VAL A 523 -6.88 38.44 -2.92
C VAL A 523 -7.76 37.34 -2.34
N ASN A 524 -8.34 37.60 -1.18
CA ASN A 524 -9.31 36.71 -0.56
C ASN A 524 -10.71 37.13 -0.98
N ALA A 525 -11.39 36.29 -1.75
CA ALA A 525 -12.79 36.50 -2.08
C ALA A 525 -13.71 35.95 -0.98
N THR A 526 -14.73 36.70 -0.63
CA THR A 526 -15.77 36.34 0.34
C THR A 526 -16.89 35.53 -0.31
N GLY A 527 -17.64 34.76 0.49
CA GLY A 527 -18.65 33.81 -0.01
C GLY A 527 -18.22 32.36 0.19
N GLY A 528 -19.19 31.44 0.29
CA GLY A 528 -18.89 30.01 0.51
C GLY A 528 -18.10 29.39 -0.65
N MET A 529 -17.38 28.29 -0.36
CA MET A 529 -16.77 27.46 -1.41
C MET A 529 -17.84 27.01 -2.41
#